data_AF-A0A954PX00-F1
#
_entry.id   AF-A0A954PX00-F1
#
_cell.length_a   1.000
_cell.length_b   1.000
_cell.length_c   1.000
_cell.angle_alpha   90.00
_cell.angle_beta   90.00
_cell.angle_gamma   90.00
#
_symmetry.space_group_name_H-M   'P 1'
#
loop_
_entity.id
_entity.type
_entity.pdbx_description
1 polymer ?
#
loop_
_entity_poly.entity_id
_entity_poly.type
_entity_poly.pdbx_seq_one_letter_code
_entity_poly.pdbx_strand_id
1 'polypeptide(L)'
;MTKTTFQSNSRLGNTFPARASANSNRARASFANATGFLVLTTFSIFTCGCGSKSDQASAPQSGAAEQQITQKSAELEPTEIVSQFLDLVRRGGQDASSNELLTKLAQQELKRIGRPFEFPGSPDTTFEVRQAFPVPDHNDMVWVHTYLTEPSQTGESLQYEVVWTLRKETVGWRVSGFVIDQGDGLEPLQFDFENGDEMAARLASLESTEEPVNR
;
A
#
# COMPACT_ATOMS: atom_id res chain seq x y z
N MET A 1 16.78 -19.54 54.44
CA MET A 1 15.74 -20.59 54.37
C MET A 1 14.67 -20.28 55.40
N THR A 2 13.57 -19.64 55.00
CA THR A 2 12.28 -19.74 55.71
C THR A 2 11.18 -19.29 54.77
N LYS A 3 10.38 -20.28 54.33
CA LYS A 3 9.19 -20.12 53.49
C LYS A 3 8.06 -19.53 54.34
N THR A 4 7.43 -18.46 53.87
CA THR A 4 6.11 -18.05 54.37
C THR A 4 5.07 -18.45 53.33
N THR A 5 4.43 -19.58 53.59
CA THR A 5 3.21 -20.05 52.93
C THR A 5 2.03 -19.33 53.57
N PHE A 6 1.23 -18.61 52.78
CA PHE A 6 -0.13 -18.24 53.17
C PHE A 6 -1.08 -18.86 52.14
N GLN A 7 -1.94 -19.75 52.64
CA GLN A 7 -2.94 -20.48 51.86
C GLN A 7 -4.33 -20.06 52.33
N SER A 8 -5.28 -20.11 51.38
CA SER A 8 -6.74 -20.17 51.58
C SER A 8 -7.43 -18.85 51.98
N ASN A 9 -8.60 -18.46 51.48
CA ASN A 9 -9.72 -19.31 51.08
C ASN A 9 -10.78 -18.55 50.24
N SER A 10 -11.50 -19.32 49.39
CA SER A 10 -12.96 -19.24 49.14
C SER A 10 -13.61 -18.18 48.24
N ARG A 11 -13.95 -18.63 47.02
CA ARG A 11 -15.29 -18.71 46.37
C ARG A 11 -16.33 -17.61 46.63
N LEU A 12 -16.65 -16.85 45.57
CA LEU A 12 -18.00 -16.57 45.03
C LEU A 12 -17.76 -16.30 43.52
N GLY A 13 -18.28 -16.99 42.52
CA GLY A 13 -19.60 -17.61 42.42
C GLY A 13 -20.60 -16.63 41.79
N ASN A 14 -20.38 -16.17 40.56
CA ASN A 14 -21.41 -15.47 39.77
C ASN A 14 -21.49 -16.05 38.36
N THR A 15 -22.40 -17.02 38.24
CA THR A 15 -22.95 -17.53 36.99
C THR A 15 -24.20 -16.72 36.68
N PHE A 16 -24.28 -16.04 35.53
CA PHE A 16 -25.55 -15.63 34.94
C PHE A 16 -25.52 -15.83 33.41
N PRO A 17 -26.68 -16.11 32.80
CA PRO A 17 -26.81 -17.12 31.75
C PRO A 17 -26.69 -16.58 30.33
N ALA A 18 -26.44 -17.54 29.44
CA ALA A 18 -26.67 -17.44 28.00
C ALA A 18 -28.10 -16.99 27.69
N ARG A 19 -28.24 -15.97 26.84
CA ARG A 19 -29.48 -15.67 26.13
C ARG A 19 -29.29 -16.01 24.65
N ALA A 20 -29.82 -17.17 24.28
CA ALA A 20 -30.14 -17.51 22.90
C ALA A 20 -31.51 -16.90 22.50
N SER A 21 -31.76 -16.93 21.19
CA SER A 21 -33.01 -16.59 20.48
C SER A 21 -33.05 -15.11 20.02
N ALA A 22 -33.31 -14.78 18.75
CA ALA A 22 -34.07 -15.50 17.76
C ALA A 22 -33.63 -15.15 16.32
N ASN A 23 -33.87 -16.14 15.47
CA ASN A 23 -33.77 -16.18 14.03
C ASN A 23 -34.84 -15.27 13.38
N SER A 24 -34.47 -14.40 12.44
CA SER A 24 -35.40 -13.86 11.44
C SER A 24 -34.76 -13.88 10.05
N ASN A 25 -35.13 -14.97 9.37
CA ASN A 25 -35.23 -15.17 7.94
C ASN A 25 -35.51 -13.92 7.08
N ARG A 26 -34.95 -14.02 5.86
CA ARG A 26 -35.44 -13.52 4.56
C ARG A 26 -35.32 -12.02 4.28
N ALA A 27 -34.46 -11.70 3.30
CA ALA A 27 -34.92 -11.51 1.92
C ALA A 27 -33.75 -11.63 0.95
N ARG A 28 -33.83 -12.62 0.06
CA ARG A 28 -33.11 -12.62 -1.22
C ARG A 28 -33.79 -11.58 -2.10
N ALA A 29 -33.04 -10.61 -2.62
CA ALA A 29 -33.46 -9.84 -3.78
C ALA A 29 -32.51 -10.20 -4.93
N SER A 30 -32.88 -11.25 -5.66
CA SER A 30 -32.43 -11.46 -7.03
C SER A 30 -33.13 -10.41 -7.90
N PHE A 31 -32.36 -9.56 -8.58
CA PHE A 31 -32.84 -8.86 -9.77
C PHE A 31 -32.05 -9.38 -10.96
N ALA A 32 -32.66 -10.34 -11.64
CA ALA A 32 -32.38 -10.69 -13.02
C ALA A 32 -33.39 -9.97 -13.92
N ASN A 33 -33.03 -9.83 -15.20
CA ASN A 33 -33.81 -9.32 -16.34
C ASN A 33 -33.73 -7.80 -16.55
N ALA A 34 -33.62 -7.25 -17.77
CA ALA A 34 -33.65 -7.85 -19.10
C ALA A 34 -33.16 -6.81 -20.13
N THR A 35 -32.44 -7.31 -21.13
CA THR A 35 -32.60 -7.03 -22.57
C THR A 35 -32.81 -5.59 -23.06
N GLY A 36 -31.81 -5.13 -23.83
CA GLY A 36 -32.05 -4.73 -25.22
C GLY A 36 -32.16 -3.23 -25.51
N PHE A 37 -31.13 -2.67 -26.12
CA PHE A 37 -31.33 -1.76 -27.26
C PHE A 37 -30.24 -1.97 -28.30
N LEU A 38 -30.69 -2.47 -29.44
CA LEU A 38 -29.98 -2.62 -30.70
C LEU A 38 -30.08 -1.27 -31.43
N VAL A 39 -28.96 -0.62 -31.70
CA VAL A 39 -28.89 0.47 -32.69
C VAL A 39 -27.76 0.17 -33.65
N LEU A 40 -28.19 -0.29 -34.82
CA LEU A 40 -27.44 -0.42 -36.06
C LEU A 40 -27.30 0.98 -36.68
N THR A 41 -26.08 1.46 -36.92
CA THR A 41 -25.85 2.52 -37.92
C THR A 41 -24.54 2.28 -38.66
N THR A 42 -24.72 1.86 -39.91
CA THR A 42 -23.77 1.65 -41.01
C THR A 42 -23.45 2.95 -41.76
N PHE A 43 -22.17 3.24 -42.05
CA PHE A 43 -21.60 4.02 -43.19
C PHE A 43 -20.14 4.41 -42.83
N SER A 44 -19.09 4.51 -43.66
CA SER A 44 -18.74 4.17 -45.05
C SER A 44 -17.19 4.35 -45.16
N ILE A 45 -16.45 3.39 -45.73
CA ILE A 45 -15.77 3.42 -47.06
C ILE A 45 -14.51 4.32 -47.16
N PHE A 46 -13.36 3.64 -47.37
CA PHE A 46 -12.12 3.99 -48.11
C PHE A 46 -11.33 5.28 -47.81
N THR A 47 -10.04 5.11 -47.49
CA THR A 47 -8.96 5.64 -48.35
C THR A 47 -7.75 4.70 -48.37
N CYS A 48 -7.31 4.36 -49.57
CA CYS A 48 -6.04 3.69 -49.84
C CYS A 48 -4.88 4.67 -49.66
N GLY A 49 -3.84 4.30 -48.92
CA GLY A 49 -2.56 4.98 -48.87
C GLY A 49 -1.45 4.07 -49.37
N CYS A 50 -1.24 4.04 -50.69
CA CYS A 50 -0.09 3.41 -51.36
C CYS A 50 0.82 4.53 -51.85
N GLY A 51 2.09 4.55 -51.43
CA GLY A 51 3.04 5.59 -51.78
C GLY A 51 4.48 5.08 -51.85
N SER A 52 4.90 4.81 -53.08
CA SER A 52 6.26 4.91 -53.63
C SER A 52 7.33 3.87 -53.23
N LYS A 53 7.64 2.99 -54.21
CA LYS A 53 8.96 2.38 -54.40
C LYS A 53 9.89 3.39 -55.09
N SER A 54 11.14 3.47 -54.66
CA SER A 54 12.29 3.54 -55.57
C SER A 54 13.59 3.13 -54.87
N ASP A 55 14.18 2.10 -55.46
CA ASP A 55 15.60 1.83 -55.72
C ASP A 55 16.62 1.59 -54.60
N GLN A 56 17.02 0.32 -54.62
CA GLN A 56 18.26 -0.32 -54.24
C GLN A 56 19.54 0.48 -54.55
N ALA A 57 20.39 0.62 -53.53
CA ALA A 57 21.84 0.73 -53.69
C ALA A 57 22.51 -0.13 -52.61
N SER A 58 23.16 -1.21 -53.04
CA SER A 58 24.02 -2.04 -52.20
C SER A 58 25.43 -1.46 -52.16
N ALA A 59 26.00 -1.30 -50.97
CA ALA A 59 27.45 -1.36 -50.74
C ALA A 59 27.72 -1.89 -49.31
N PRO A 60 28.81 -2.65 -49.08
CA PRO A 60 28.97 -3.50 -47.92
C PRO A 60 29.82 -2.86 -46.81
N GLN A 61 29.35 -2.90 -45.56
CA GLN A 61 30.19 -2.74 -44.36
C GLN A 61 29.63 -3.68 -43.28
N SER A 62 30.25 -4.84 -43.09
CA SER A 62 31.31 -5.08 -42.11
C SER A 62 30.78 -5.12 -40.67
N GLY A 63 30.60 -6.35 -40.17
CA GLY A 63 30.68 -6.70 -38.75
C GLY A 63 29.69 -6.02 -37.81
N ALA A 64 28.41 -6.35 -37.89
CA ALA A 64 27.51 -6.14 -36.76
C ALA A 64 27.73 -7.30 -35.76
N ALA A 65 28.47 -7.00 -34.69
CA ALA A 65 28.44 -7.82 -33.49
C ALA A 65 26.98 -7.92 -33.04
N GLU A 66 26.52 -9.16 -32.86
CA GLU A 66 25.23 -9.46 -32.27
C GLU A 66 25.24 -8.95 -30.83
N GLN A 67 24.77 -7.72 -30.63
CA GLN A 67 24.44 -7.23 -29.30
C GLN A 67 23.21 -8.01 -28.86
N GLN A 68 23.47 -9.11 -28.18
CA GLN A 68 22.50 -9.84 -27.40
C GLN A 68 21.98 -8.90 -26.31
N ILE A 69 20.95 -8.12 -26.65
CA ILE A 69 20.16 -7.36 -25.68
C ILE A 69 19.47 -8.42 -24.84
N THR A 70 20.12 -8.80 -23.76
CA THR A 70 19.49 -9.53 -22.67
C THR A 70 18.46 -8.56 -22.10
N GLN A 71 17.24 -8.59 -22.62
CA GLN A 71 16.07 -7.97 -21.99
C GLN A 71 15.82 -8.72 -20.67
N LYS A 72 16.65 -8.45 -19.66
CA LYS A 72 16.26 -8.61 -18.28
C LYS A 72 15.08 -7.66 -18.14
N SER A 73 13.87 -8.20 -17.94
CA SER A 73 12.69 -7.38 -17.59
C SER A 73 13.17 -6.38 -16.54
N ALA A 74 13.12 -5.08 -16.86
CA ALA A 74 13.66 -4.05 -16.00
C ALA A 74 12.88 -4.13 -14.69
N GLU A 75 13.54 -4.66 -13.67
CA GLU A 75 12.97 -4.69 -12.35
C GLU A 75 12.89 -3.24 -11.87
N LEU A 76 11.72 -2.82 -11.38
CA LEU A 76 11.54 -1.45 -10.91
C LEU A 76 12.48 -1.17 -9.74
N GLU A 77 13.10 0.00 -9.74
CA GLU A 77 13.96 0.45 -8.66
C GLU A 77 13.13 0.81 -7.41
N PRO A 78 13.71 0.72 -6.19
CA PRO A 78 12.99 1.00 -4.95
C PRO A 78 12.27 2.35 -4.90
N THR A 79 12.91 3.40 -5.43
CA THR A 79 12.33 4.75 -5.49
C THR A 79 11.12 4.80 -6.41
N GLU A 80 11.12 4.02 -7.49
CA GLU A 80 10.00 3.94 -8.43
C GLU A 80 8.81 3.19 -7.82
N ILE A 81 9.07 2.11 -7.05
CA ILE A 81 8.04 1.40 -6.29
C ILE A 81 7.35 2.33 -5.29
N VAL A 82 8.11 3.13 -4.52
CA VAL A 82 7.54 4.09 -3.56
C VAL A 82 6.73 5.18 -4.26
N SER A 83 7.23 5.71 -5.38
CA SER A 83 6.48 6.70 -6.17
C SER A 83 5.14 6.14 -6.65
N GLN A 84 5.13 4.92 -7.21
CA GLN A 84 3.90 4.28 -7.67
C GLN A 84 2.95 3.99 -6.51
N PHE A 85 3.46 3.54 -5.37
CA PHE A 85 2.67 3.30 -4.16
C PHE A 85 1.98 4.57 -3.66
N LEU A 86 2.73 5.67 -3.49
CA LEU A 86 2.21 6.96 -3.03
C LEU A 86 1.18 7.54 -4.02
N ASP A 87 1.42 7.42 -5.32
CA ASP A 87 0.46 7.87 -6.34
C ASP A 87 -0.85 7.07 -6.32
N LEU A 88 -0.80 5.76 -6.04
CA LEU A 88 -2.01 4.94 -5.90
C LEU A 88 -2.77 5.34 -4.63
N VAL A 89 -2.08 5.42 -3.50
CA VAL A 89 -2.65 5.85 -2.22
C VAL A 89 -3.36 7.21 -2.34
N ARG A 90 -2.69 8.23 -2.90
CA ARG A 90 -3.23 9.58 -3.09
C ARG A 90 -4.51 9.62 -3.94
N ARG A 91 -4.63 8.72 -4.93
CA ARG A 91 -5.80 8.65 -5.83
C ARG A 91 -7.00 7.91 -5.21
N GLY A 92 -7.01 7.70 -3.89
CA GLY A 92 -8.04 6.96 -3.18
C GLY A 92 -7.75 5.46 -3.10
N GLY A 93 -6.47 5.08 -3.27
CA GLY A 93 -6.01 3.70 -3.36
C GLY A 93 -6.01 2.99 -2.00
N GLN A 94 -7.20 2.68 -1.51
CA GLN A 94 -7.43 1.55 -0.60
C GLN A 94 -7.93 0.30 -1.36
N ASP A 95 -8.00 0.40 -2.69
CA ASP A 95 -8.31 -0.72 -3.57
C ASP A 95 -7.13 -1.69 -3.69
N ALA A 96 -7.38 -2.85 -4.31
CA ALA A 96 -6.39 -3.93 -4.42
C ALA A 96 -5.04 -3.48 -5.03
N SER A 97 -5.03 -2.38 -5.79
CA SER A 97 -3.89 -1.90 -6.57
C SER A 97 -2.73 -1.36 -5.73
N SER A 98 -2.96 -0.60 -4.66
CA SER A 98 -1.87 -0.14 -3.78
C SER A 98 -1.32 -1.29 -2.92
N ASN A 99 -2.21 -2.17 -2.46
CA ASN A 99 -1.85 -3.36 -1.67
C ASN A 99 -0.96 -4.35 -2.44
N GLU A 100 -1.03 -4.38 -3.77
CA GLU A 100 -0.16 -5.22 -4.61
C GLU A 100 1.33 -4.84 -4.54
N LEU A 101 1.64 -3.60 -4.15
CA LEU A 101 3.01 -3.09 -3.97
C LEU A 101 3.55 -3.33 -2.56
N LEU A 102 2.72 -3.81 -1.63
CA LEU A 102 3.18 -4.25 -0.32
C LEU A 102 3.81 -5.65 -0.39
N THR A 103 4.64 -6.02 0.58
CA THR A 103 5.16 -7.39 0.70
C THR A 103 4.00 -8.38 0.86
N LYS A 104 4.23 -9.64 0.49
CA LYS A 104 3.21 -10.69 0.67
C LYS A 104 2.84 -10.91 2.13
N LEU A 105 3.81 -10.78 3.03
CA LEU A 105 3.54 -10.84 4.46
C LEU A 105 2.68 -9.66 4.91
N ALA A 106 3.01 -8.44 4.51
CA ALA A 106 2.19 -7.26 4.81
C ALA A 106 0.74 -7.40 4.30
N GLN A 107 0.55 -7.88 3.07
CA GLN A 107 -0.78 -8.15 2.51
C GLN A 107 -1.58 -9.16 3.36
N GLN A 108 -0.91 -10.19 3.87
CA GLN A 108 -1.55 -11.21 4.72
C GLN A 108 -1.93 -10.65 6.08
N GLU A 109 -1.03 -9.89 6.71
CA GLU A 109 -1.23 -9.31 8.04
C GLU A 109 -2.31 -8.23 8.04
N LEU A 110 -2.29 -7.30 7.09
CA LEU A 110 -3.35 -6.28 6.95
C LEU A 110 -4.72 -6.92 6.71
N LYS A 111 -4.78 -7.98 5.90
CA LYS A 111 -6.00 -8.77 5.71
C LYS A 111 -6.43 -9.49 7.01
N ARG A 112 -5.48 -10.04 7.77
CA ARG A 112 -5.75 -10.77 9.02
C ARG A 112 -6.37 -9.87 10.08
N ILE A 113 -5.84 -8.65 10.25
CA ILE A 113 -6.36 -7.68 11.23
C ILE A 113 -7.64 -7.00 10.75
N GLY A 114 -8.02 -7.18 9.48
CA GLY A 114 -9.27 -6.67 8.92
C GLY A 114 -9.32 -5.15 8.78
N ARG A 115 -8.15 -4.49 8.78
CA ARG A 115 -8.04 -3.04 8.61
C ARG A 115 -7.18 -2.74 7.37
N PRO A 116 -7.73 -2.08 6.34
CA PRO A 116 -6.90 -1.55 5.28
C PRO A 116 -5.96 -0.50 5.87
N PHE A 117 -4.74 -0.44 5.34
CA PHE A 117 -3.81 0.61 5.74
C PHE A 117 -4.30 1.94 5.15
N GLU A 118 -4.64 2.89 6.02
CA GLU A 118 -4.92 4.26 5.62
C GLU A 118 -3.64 5.08 5.78
N PHE A 119 -3.12 5.57 4.67
CA PHE A 119 -1.95 6.41 4.72
C PHE A 119 -2.31 7.76 5.38
N PRO A 120 -1.54 8.22 6.39
CA PRO A 120 -1.78 9.51 7.01
C PRO A 120 -1.38 10.62 6.03
N GLY A 121 -2.36 11.15 5.30
CA GLY A 121 -2.21 12.32 4.45
C GLY A 121 -3.53 12.71 3.78
N SER A 122 -3.71 13.98 3.44
CA SER A 122 -4.89 14.42 2.70
C SER A 122 -4.85 13.98 1.23
N PRO A 123 -5.98 13.98 0.49
CA PRO A 123 -5.95 13.77 -0.96
C PRO A 123 -5.08 14.79 -1.72
N ASP A 124 -4.83 15.95 -1.09
CA ASP A 124 -4.05 17.04 -1.64
C ASP A 124 -2.56 16.99 -1.23
N THR A 125 -2.13 15.97 -0.48
CA THR A 125 -0.71 15.76 -0.16
C THR A 125 0.10 15.65 -1.45
N THR A 126 1.21 16.37 -1.48
CA THR A 126 2.25 16.18 -2.50
C THR A 126 3.43 15.45 -1.89
N PHE A 127 4.16 14.70 -2.70
CA PHE A 127 5.33 13.96 -2.22
C PHE A 127 6.52 14.14 -3.14
N GLU A 128 7.71 14.05 -2.55
CA GLU A 128 8.99 14.04 -3.26
C GLU A 128 9.77 12.79 -2.85
N VAL A 129 10.01 11.89 -3.80
CA VAL A 129 10.87 10.72 -3.57
C VAL A 129 12.32 11.12 -3.78
N ARG A 130 13.16 10.84 -2.78
CA ARG A 130 14.56 11.27 -2.76
C ARG A 130 15.47 10.11 -3.15
N GLN A 131 16.21 9.57 -2.18
CA GLN A 131 17.24 8.55 -2.41
C GLN A 131 16.88 7.25 -1.70
N ALA A 132 17.35 6.15 -2.27
CA ALA A 132 17.37 4.85 -1.62
C ALA A 132 18.72 4.61 -0.92
N PHE A 133 18.68 4.02 0.27
CA PHE A 133 19.84 3.66 1.06
C PHE A 133 19.75 2.17 1.43
N PRO A 134 20.83 1.39 1.30
CA PRO A 134 20.85 0.03 1.82
C PRO A 134 20.69 0.05 3.33
N VAL A 135 19.94 -0.91 3.87
CA VAL A 135 19.85 -1.10 5.32
C VAL A 135 21.11 -1.83 5.79
N PRO A 136 21.86 -1.33 6.79
CA PRO A 136 23.03 -2.02 7.33
C PRO A 136 22.69 -3.46 7.75
N ASP A 137 23.59 -4.40 7.47
CA ASP A 137 23.45 -5.83 7.81
C ASP A 137 22.25 -6.58 7.16
N HIS A 138 21.51 -5.93 6.26
CA HIS A 138 20.41 -6.53 5.50
C HIS A 138 20.62 -6.36 3.99
N ASN A 139 20.76 -7.47 3.26
CA ASN A 139 21.01 -7.46 1.81
C ASN A 139 19.72 -7.42 0.96
N ASP A 140 18.58 -7.65 1.59
CA ASP A 140 17.26 -7.72 1.00
C ASP A 140 16.40 -6.51 1.40
N MET A 141 16.98 -5.49 2.04
CA MET A 141 16.25 -4.33 2.53
C MET A 141 16.87 -3.02 2.07
N VAL A 142 16.01 -2.06 1.75
CA VAL A 142 16.39 -0.68 1.43
C VAL A 142 15.44 0.30 2.11
N TRP A 143 15.99 1.42 2.54
CA TRP A 143 15.25 2.59 2.96
C TRP A 143 15.10 3.56 1.81
N VAL A 144 13.91 4.12 1.60
CA VAL A 144 13.67 5.17 0.63
C VAL A 144 13.16 6.40 1.37
N HIS A 145 13.92 7.49 1.28
CA HIS A 145 13.55 8.75 1.92
C HIS A 145 12.58 9.54 1.03
N THR A 146 11.54 10.11 1.64
CA THR A 146 10.54 10.95 0.98
C THR A 146 10.20 12.16 1.83
N TYR A 147 9.90 13.28 1.18
CA TYR A 147 9.18 14.40 1.82
C TYR A 147 7.71 14.34 1.45
N LEU A 148 6.84 14.55 2.42
CA LEU A 148 5.41 14.69 2.22
C LEU A 148 4.97 16.06 2.66
N THR A 149 4.23 16.74 1.80
CA THR A 149 3.85 18.13 2.00
C THR A 149 2.33 18.22 1.98
N GLU A 150 1.76 18.50 3.15
CA GLU A 150 0.34 18.78 3.34
C GLU A 150 0.05 20.27 3.09
N PRO A 151 -0.98 20.59 2.31
CA PRO A 151 -1.49 21.95 2.28
C PRO A 151 -2.20 22.26 3.60
N SER A 152 -1.90 23.42 4.21
CA SER A 152 -2.73 23.92 5.32
C SER A 152 -3.78 24.91 4.83
N GLN A 153 -4.82 25.08 5.65
CA GLN A 153 -5.88 26.05 5.41
C GLN A 153 -5.41 27.51 5.52
N THR A 154 -4.25 27.78 6.12
CA THR A 154 -3.69 29.12 6.29
C THR A 154 -2.72 29.53 5.17
N GLY A 155 -2.43 28.61 4.24
CA GLY A 155 -1.53 28.84 3.10
C GLY A 155 -0.06 28.48 3.37
N GLU A 156 0.30 28.13 4.60
CA GLU A 156 1.60 27.50 4.89
C GLU A 156 1.50 25.98 4.67
N SER A 157 2.53 25.36 4.10
CA SER A 157 2.55 23.89 3.96
C SER A 157 3.26 23.25 5.14
N LEU A 158 2.75 22.12 5.61
CA LEU A 158 3.42 21.31 6.62
C LEU A 158 4.16 20.17 5.92
N GLN A 159 5.46 20.06 6.15
CA GLN A 159 6.29 19.03 5.55
C GLN A 159 6.69 17.98 6.59
N TYR A 160 6.56 16.71 6.23
CA TYR A 160 6.97 15.56 7.01
C TYR A 160 8.09 14.81 6.30
N GLU A 161 9.03 14.29 7.08
CA GLU A 161 10.04 13.35 6.58
C GLU A 161 9.54 11.92 6.83
N VAL A 162 9.50 11.12 5.77
CA VAL A 162 9.06 9.73 5.83
C VAL A 162 10.11 8.84 5.20
N VAL A 163 10.50 7.80 5.93
CA VAL A 163 11.42 6.77 5.46
C VAL A 163 10.64 5.47 5.25
N TRP A 164 10.55 5.05 4.01
CA TRP A 164 9.91 3.80 3.61
C TRP A 164 10.88 2.65 3.68
N THR A 165 10.46 1.51 4.21
CA THR A 165 11.23 0.28 4.18
C THR A 165 10.69 -0.61 3.08
N LEU A 166 11.57 -1.07 2.19
CA LEU A 166 11.24 -2.04 1.16
C LEU A 166 12.06 -3.32 1.37
N ARG A 167 11.44 -4.44 1.01
CA ARG A 167 12.08 -5.76 0.99
C ARG A 167 12.15 -6.32 -0.43
N LYS A 168 13.21 -7.06 -0.71
CA LYS A 168 13.43 -7.76 -1.97
C LYS A 168 12.70 -9.10 -1.95
N GLU A 169 11.59 -9.20 -2.68
CA GLU A 169 10.92 -10.48 -2.91
C GLU A 169 11.35 -11.09 -4.26
N THR A 170 10.90 -12.32 -4.54
CA THR A 170 11.14 -13.01 -5.83
C THR A 170 10.57 -12.23 -7.03
N VAL A 171 9.51 -11.47 -6.81
CA VAL A 171 8.84 -10.60 -7.81
C VAL A 171 9.40 -9.17 -7.84
N GLY A 172 10.43 -8.92 -7.02
CA GLY A 172 11.13 -7.64 -6.91
C GLY A 172 10.84 -6.88 -5.61
N TRP A 173 11.18 -5.60 -5.59
CA TRP A 173 11.02 -4.74 -4.42
C TRP A 173 9.54 -4.53 -4.05
N ARG A 174 9.24 -4.59 -2.75
CA ARG A 174 7.91 -4.39 -2.17
C ARG A 174 7.98 -3.63 -0.86
N VAL A 175 6.98 -2.81 -0.55
CA VAL A 175 6.94 -2.00 0.67
C VAL A 175 6.56 -2.86 1.87
N SER A 176 7.35 -2.82 2.95
CA SER A 176 7.08 -3.54 4.19
C SER A 176 6.64 -2.64 5.34
N GLY A 177 6.86 -1.33 5.24
CA GLY A 177 6.49 -0.39 6.29
C GLY A 177 7.10 0.99 6.07
N PHE A 178 6.91 1.89 7.03
CA PHE A 178 7.52 3.22 7.03
C PHE A 178 7.69 3.77 8.45
N VAL A 179 8.49 4.82 8.56
CA VAL A 179 8.69 5.62 9.75
C VAL A 179 8.49 7.08 9.40
N ILE A 180 7.74 7.82 10.22
CA ILE A 180 7.55 9.27 10.11
C ILE A 180 8.27 9.96 11.26
N ASP A 181 9.09 10.95 10.95
CA ASP A 181 9.59 11.88 11.96
C ASP A 181 8.45 12.81 12.41
N GLN A 182 8.13 12.78 13.70
CA GLN A 182 7.07 13.59 14.29
C GLN A 182 7.56 15.00 14.68
N GLY A 183 8.86 15.29 14.54
CA GLY A 183 9.46 16.54 14.96
C GLY A 183 9.59 16.68 16.47
N ASP A 184 10.15 17.81 16.92
CA ASP A 184 10.21 18.24 18.33
C ASP A 184 10.82 17.22 19.32
N GLY A 185 11.64 16.29 18.83
CA GLY A 185 12.27 15.22 19.63
C GLY A 185 11.28 14.15 20.11
N LEU A 186 10.09 14.10 19.52
CA LEU A 186 9.13 13.02 19.74
C LEU A 186 9.67 11.70 19.15
N GLU A 187 9.24 10.58 19.73
CA GLU A 187 9.58 9.26 19.20
C GLU A 187 9.00 9.10 17.79
N PRO A 188 9.77 8.65 16.79
CA PRO A 188 9.26 8.48 15.45
C PRO A 188 8.06 7.54 15.41
N LEU A 189 7.08 7.87 14.57
CA LEU A 189 5.93 7.02 14.36
C LEU A 189 6.27 5.94 13.33
N GLN A 190 6.44 4.71 13.79
CA GLN A 190 6.74 3.56 12.95
C GLN A 190 5.51 2.69 12.71
N PHE A 191 5.39 2.21 11.47
CA PHE A 191 4.42 1.20 11.06
C PHE A 191 5.13 0.08 10.31
N ASP A 192 5.21 -1.09 10.93
CA ASP A 192 5.67 -2.33 10.31
C ASP A 192 4.46 -3.14 9.84
N PHE A 193 4.20 -3.14 8.53
CA PHE A 193 3.04 -3.83 7.97
C PHE A 193 3.14 -5.36 8.07
N GLU A 194 4.36 -5.88 8.28
CA GLU A 194 4.61 -7.32 8.44
C GLU A 194 4.35 -7.81 9.88
N ASN A 195 4.08 -6.89 10.83
CA ASN A 195 3.71 -7.19 12.20
C ASN A 195 2.29 -6.67 12.51
N GLY A 196 1.28 -7.47 12.16
CA GLY A 196 -0.12 -7.07 12.33
C GLY A 196 -0.54 -6.80 13.77
N ASP A 197 0.09 -7.45 14.76
CA ASP A 197 -0.26 -7.25 16.18
C ASP A 197 0.25 -5.88 16.67
N GLU A 198 1.47 -5.50 16.30
CA GLU A 198 2.05 -4.18 16.59
C GLU A 198 1.29 -3.07 15.86
N MET A 199 0.95 -3.29 14.59
CA MET A 199 0.09 -2.39 13.81
C MET A 199 -1.25 -2.15 14.49
N ALA A 200 -1.95 -3.22 14.93
CA ALA A 200 -3.23 -3.10 15.59
C ALA A 200 -3.13 -2.33 16.92
N ALA A 201 -2.09 -2.59 17.70
CA ALA A 201 -1.82 -1.86 18.94
C ALA A 201 -1.53 -0.38 18.68
N ARG A 202 -0.74 -0.06 17.66
CA ARG A 202 -0.41 1.33 17.30
C ARG A 202 -1.64 2.09 16.82
N LEU A 203 -2.45 1.50 15.92
CA LEU A 203 -3.69 2.11 15.44
C LEU A 203 -4.67 2.40 16.60
N ALA A 204 -4.85 1.44 17.51
CA ALA A 204 -5.70 1.65 18.69
C ALA A 204 -5.18 2.78 19.60
N SER A 205 -3.86 2.93 19.74
CA SER A 205 -3.27 4.03 20.52
C SER A 205 -3.53 5.40 19.89
N LEU A 206 -3.47 5.50 18.55
CA LEU A 206 -3.76 6.73 17.82
C LEU A 206 -5.25 7.10 17.93
N GLU A 207 -6.16 6.14 17.74
CA GLU A 207 -7.61 6.34 17.91
C GLU A 207 -7.95 6.83 19.34
N SER A 208 -7.27 6.31 20.37
CA SER A 208 -7.51 6.72 21.76
C SER A 208 -6.98 8.11 22.12
N THR A 209 -6.08 8.67 21.30
CA THR A 209 -5.50 10.01 21.52
C THR A 209 -6.39 11.11 20.92
N GLU A 210 -7.32 10.77 20.02
CA GLU A 210 -8.23 11.72 19.34
C GLU A 210 -9.60 11.90 20.03
N GLU A 211 -9.81 11.38 21.24
CA GLU A 211 -11.06 11.60 21.99
C GLU A 211 -11.29 13.11 22.24
N PRO A 212 -12.48 13.65 21.91
CA PRO A 212 -12.77 15.07 22.01
C PRO A 212 -12.78 15.48 23.48
N VAL A 213 -11.97 16.49 23.81
CA VAL A 213 -12.16 17.29 25.03
C VAL A 213 -13.56 17.89 24.97
N ASN A 214 -14.52 17.22 25.61
CA ASN A 214 -15.85 17.74 25.85
C ASN A 214 -15.70 18.96 26.79
N ARG A 215 -15.90 20.16 26.25
CA ARG A 215 -16.06 21.42 27.00
C ARG A 215 -17.38 22.05 26.65
#